data_AF-A0A1A6GK48-F1
#
_entry.id   AF-A0A1A6GK48-F1
#
_cell.length_a   1.000
_cell.length_b   1.000
_cell.length_c   1.000
_cell.angle_alpha   90.00
_cell.angle_beta   90.00
_cell.angle_gamma   90.00
#
_symmetry.space_group_name_H-M   'P 1'
#
loop_
_entity.id
_entity.type
_entity.pdbx_description
1 polymer ?
#
loop_
_entity_poly.entity_id
_entity_poly.type
_entity_poly.pdbx_seq_one_letter_code
_entity_poly.pdbx_strand_id
1 'polypeptide(L)'
;MPFSNSHNTQKLRFPAEDEFPDLSSHNNHMAKVLTPELYAELRAKSTSSGFTLDDAIQTGVDNPGHPYIMTVGAVAGDEETYELFKDIFDPIIEDRHGGYQPSDEHKTDLNPDNLQGGDDLDPNYVLSSRVRTGRSIRGFCLPPHCSRGERRAIEKLAVEALSSLDGDLSGKYYSLKSMTEAEQQQLIDDHFLFDKPVSPLLLASGMARDWPDARGIWHNDNKTFLVWINEEDHLRVISMQKGGNMKEVFTRFCTGLTKIETLFKSKNYEFMWNPHLGYILTCPSNLGTGLRAGVHIKLPHLGKHEKFSEVLKRLRLQKRGTGGVDTAAVGGVFDISNSDRLGFSEVELVQMVVDGVKLLIEMEQRLEQGQAIDDLMPAQK
;
A
#
# COMPACT_ATOMS: atom_id res chain seq x y z
N MET A 1 -36.47 -6.81 -4.47
CA MET A 1 -35.51 -7.58 -3.66
C MET A 1 -35.08 -6.71 -2.47
N PRO A 2 -35.03 -7.23 -1.23
CA PRO A 2 -34.88 -6.42 -0.01
C PRO A 2 -33.46 -5.86 0.23
N PHE A 3 -32.47 -6.23 -0.59
CA PHE A 3 -31.10 -5.69 -0.55
C PHE A 3 -30.85 -4.67 -1.67
N SER A 4 -31.84 -3.86 -2.01
CA SER A 4 -31.72 -2.78 -3.00
C SER A 4 -30.90 -1.61 -2.44
N ASN A 5 -30.14 -0.91 -3.28
CA ASN A 5 -29.49 0.36 -2.96
C ASN A 5 -30.53 1.52 -2.84
N SER A 6 -31.47 1.36 -1.90
CA SER A 6 -32.61 2.25 -1.72
C SER A 6 -32.19 3.65 -1.26
N HIS A 7 -31.05 3.77 -0.59
CA HIS A 7 -30.48 5.06 -0.20
C HIS A 7 -30.02 5.85 -1.44
N ASN A 8 -29.32 5.22 -2.39
CA ASN A 8 -28.99 5.91 -3.64
C ASN A 8 -30.26 6.31 -4.42
N THR A 9 -31.30 5.46 -4.44
CA THR A 9 -32.60 5.84 -5.02
C THR A 9 -33.23 7.06 -4.33
N GLN A 10 -32.97 7.29 -3.04
CA GLN A 10 -33.42 8.51 -2.34
C GLN A 10 -32.61 9.73 -2.76
N LYS A 11 -31.27 9.63 -2.85
CA LYS A 11 -30.41 10.73 -3.31
C LYS A 11 -30.74 11.19 -4.73
N LEU A 12 -31.09 10.25 -5.61
CA LEU A 12 -31.49 10.55 -6.99
C LEU A 12 -32.83 11.29 -7.12
N ARG A 13 -33.57 11.49 -6.01
CA ARG A 13 -34.75 12.36 -5.99
C ARG A 13 -34.37 13.84 -5.92
N PHE A 14 -33.13 14.14 -5.54
CA PHE A 14 -32.58 15.49 -5.47
C PHE A 14 -31.72 15.77 -6.72
N PRO A 15 -31.70 17.03 -7.20
CA PRO A 15 -30.76 17.49 -8.22
C PRO A 15 -29.30 17.11 -7.92
N ALA A 16 -28.47 17.00 -8.95
CA ALA A 16 -27.06 16.64 -8.78
C ALA A 16 -26.28 17.69 -7.99
N GLU A 17 -26.60 18.96 -8.20
CA GLU A 17 -26.02 20.10 -7.49
C GLU A 17 -26.30 20.09 -5.99
N ASP A 18 -27.44 19.54 -5.55
CA ASP A 18 -27.82 19.49 -4.12
C ASP A 18 -27.04 18.43 -3.35
N GLU A 19 -26.49 17.44 -4.05
CA GLU A 19 -25.74 16.31 -3.47
C GLU A 19 -24.25 16.37 -3.82
N PHE A 20 -23.85 17.34 -4.64
CA PHE A 20 -22.44 17.58 -4.96
C PHE A 20 -21.68 18.04 -3.71
N PRO A 21 -20.53 17.46 -3.39
CA PRO A 21 -19.79 17.81 -2.17
C PRO A 21 -19.16 19.21 -2.26
N ASP A 22 -19.14 19.94 -1.14
CA ASP A 22 -18.32 21.15 -1.02
C ASP A 22 -16.85 20.77 -0.83
N LEU A 23 -16.06 21.00 -1.87
CA LEU A 23 -14.62 20.70 -1.93
C LEU A 23 -13.75 21.96 -1.92
N SER A 24 -14.30 23.12 -1.56
CA SER A 24 -13.64 24.43 -1.69
C SER A 24 -12.37 24.59 -0.85
N SER A 25 -12.19 23.77 0.19
CA SER A 25 -11.01 23.79 1.09
C SER A 25 -10.15 22.53 0.97
N HIS A 26 -10.38 21.72 -0.07
CA HIS A 26 -9.79 20.39 -0.19
C HIS A 26 -8.52 20.40 -1.06
N ASN A 27 -7.59 19.53 -0.68
CA ASN A 27 -6.30 19.30 -1.30
C ASN A 27 -5.98 17.80 -1.25
N ASN A 28 -6.69 17.05 -2.07
CA ASN A 28 -6.47 15.63 -2.35
C ASN A 28 -6.70 15.36 -3.85
N HIS A 29 -6.23 14.23 -4.38
CA HIS A 29 -6.31 13.94 -5.82
C HIS A 29 -7.76 13.89 -6.34
N MET A 30 -8.69 13.29 -5.59
CA MET A 30 -10.11 13.22 -5.95
C MET A 30 -10.72 14.61 -6.13
N ALA A 31 -10.46 15.54 -5.19
CA ALA A 31 -11.01 16.89 -5.25
C ALA A 31 -10.46 17.74 -6.42
N LYS A 32 -9.30 17.38 -6.98
CA LYS A 32 -8.79 18.02 -8.21
C LYS A 32 -9.50 17.55 -9.48
N VAL A 33 -10.10 16.36 -9.44
CA VAL A 33 -10.66 15.68 -10.61
C VAL A 33 -12.18 15.81 -10.65
N LEU A 34 -12.87 15.71 -9.51
CA LEU A 34 -14.32 15.72 -9.46
C LEU A 34 -14.89 17.07 -9.90
N THR A 35 -15.79 17.05 -10.87
CA THR A 35 -16.56 18.22 -11.34
C THR A 35 -18.06 17.99 -11.17
N PRO A 36 -18.89 19.05 -11.12
CA PRO A 36 -20.34 18.91 -11.10
C PRO A 36 -20.89 18.06 -12.26
N GLU A 37 -20.28 18.19 -13.44
CA GLU A 37 -20.66 17.42 -14.64
C GLU A 37 -20.35 15.93 -14.47
N LEU A 38 -19.13 15.58 -14.02
CA LEU A 38 -18.74 14.19 -13.77
C LEU A 38 -19.60 13.56 -12.67
N TYR A 39 -19.87 14.30 -11.60
CA TYR A 39 -20.74 13.83 -10.53
C TYR A 39 -22.16 13.54 -11.03
N ALA A 40 -22.75 14.46 -11.80
CA ALA A 40 -24.08 14.28 -12.37
C ALA A 40 -24.17 13.04 -13.29
N GLU A 41 -23.12 12.79 -14.09
CA GLU A 41 -23.03 11.63 -14.98
C GLU A 41 -22.90 10.29 -14.23
N LEU A 42 -22.12 10.27 -13.16
CA LEU A 42 -21.70 9.04 -12.50
C LEU A 42 -22.51 8.67 -11.26
N ARG A 43 -23.17 9.63 -10.58
CA ARG A 43 -23.86 9.41 -9.28
C ARG A 43 -24.98 8.36 -9.32
N ALA A 44 -25.58 8.14 -10.48
CA ALA A 44 -26.64 7.13 -10.64
C ALA A 44 -26.10 5.70 -10.84
N LYS A 45 -24.79 5.54 -11.12
CA LYS A 45 -24.16 4.25 -11.35
C LYS A 45 -23.88 3.52 -10.03
N SER A 46 -23.91 2.20 -10.07
CA SER A 46 -23.44 1.34 -8.98
C SER A 46 -22.84 0.08 -9.55
N THR A 47 -21.81 -0.45 -8.90
CA THR A 47 -21.23 -1.75 -9.26
C THR A 47 -22.23 -2.87 -8.99
N SER A 48 -21.92 -4.08 -9.45
CA SER A 48 -22.70 -5.29 -9.18
C SER A 48 -22.88 -5.59 -7.68
N SER A 49 -21.97 -5.12 -6.82
CA SER A 49 -22.07 -5.22 -5.36
C SER A 49 -22.86 -4.07 -4.72
N GLY A 50 -23.26 -3.07 -5.52
CA GLY A 50 -23.98 -1.88 -5.08
C GLY A 50 -23.11 -0.72 -4.63
N PHE A 51 -21.77 -0.79 -4.79
CA PHE A 51 -20.86 0.31 -4.47
C PHE A 51 -21.08 1.48 -5.43
N THR A 52 -21.14 2.71 -4.90
CA THR A 52 -21.49 3.93 -5.65
C THR A 52 -20.34 4.92 -5.72
N LEU A 53 -20.52 5.98 -6.52
CA LEU A 53 -19.57 7.08 -6.56
C LEU A 53 -19.39 7.73 -5.18
N ASP A 54 -20.48 7.97 -4.45
CA ASP A 54 -20.41 8.59 -3.13
C ASP A 54 -19.60 7.73 -2.15
N ASP A 55 -19.76 6.41 -2.20
CA ASP A 55 -18.96 5.49 -1.39
C ASP A 55 -17.47 5.58 -1.74
N ALA A 56 -17.14 5.74 -3.03
CA ALA A 56 -15.77 5.86 -3.51
C ALA A 56 -15.09 7.15 -3.02
N ILE A 57 -15.80 8.29 -3.02
CA ILE A 57 -15.22 9.62 -2.74
C ILE A 57 -15.36 10.06 -1.27
N GLN A 58 -16.18 9.37 -0.45
CA GLN A 58 -16.50 9.81 0.91
C GLN A 58 -15.26 10.13 1.75
N THR A 59 -14.22 9.30 1.64
CA THR A 59 -12.97 9.54 2.39
C THR A 59 -12.28 10.84 1.98
N GLY A 60 -12.35 11.25 0.71
CA GLY A 60 -11.81 12.52 0.24
C GLY A 60 -12.67 13.71 0.65
N VAL A 61 -13.99 13.53 0.74
CA VAL A 61 -14.92 14.57 1.24
C VAL A 61 -14.65 14.84 2.73
N ASP A 62 -14.53 13.79 3.54
CA ASP A 62 -14.34 13.90 4.99
C ASP A 62 -12.92 14.37 5.36
N ASN A 63 -11.95 14.16 4.47
CA ASN A 63 -10.54 14.49 4.70
C ASN A 63 -10.04 15.52 3.68
N PRO A 64 -10.14 16.83 3.97
CA PRO A 64 -9.73 17.89 3.05
C PRO A 64 -8.23 17.88 2.75
N GLY A 65 -7.42 17.18 3.53
CA GLY A 65 -6.00 17.00 3.24
C GLY A 65 -5.34 16.18 4.34
N HIS A 66 -4.02 16.05 4.28
CA HIS A 66 -3.24 15.41 5.33
C HIS A 66 -2.00 16.22 5.67
N PRO A 67 -1.60 16.33 6.96
CA PRO A 67 -0.48 17.18 7.37
C PRO A 67 0.87 16.84 6.72
N TYR A 68 1.04 15.60 6.27
CA TYR A 68 2.35 15.08 5.83
C TYR A 68 2.42 14.69 4.35
N ILE A 69 1.30 14.42 3.68
CA ILE A 69 1.27 13.88 2.31
C ILE A 69 0.06 14.40 1.52
N MET A 70 0.17 14.43 0.19
CA MET A 70 -1.01 14.54 -0.69
C MET A 70 -1.76 13.20 -0.65
N THR A 71 -3.02 13.20 -0.24
CA THR A 71 -3.86 12.00 -0.18
C THR A 71 -4.61 11.79 -1.50
N VAL A 72 -5.00 10.53 -1.76
CA VAL A 72 -5.79 10.20 -2.95
C VAL A 72 -7.22 10.73 -2.84
N GLY A 73 -7.89 10.52 -1.69
CA GLY A 73 -9.26 10.97 -1.49
C GLY A 73 -10.34 10.11 -2.17
N ALA A 74 -9.97 8.95 -2.71
CA ALA A 74 -10.91 7.98 -3.26
C ALA A 74 -10.45 6.54 -2.97
N VAL A 75 -11.40 5.61 -2.88
CA VAL A 75 -11.16 4.17 -2.68
C VAL A 75 -12.04 3.32 -3.60
N ALA A 76 -11.57 2.11 -3.90
CA ALA A 76 -12.37 1.09 -4.56
C ALA A 76 -13.10 0.19 -3.55
N GLY A 77 -14.36 -0.12 -3.84
CA GLY A 77 -15.17 -1.05 -3.05
C GLY A 77 -15.13 -2.49 -3.57
N ASP A 78 -14.75 -2.68 -4.82
CA ASP A 78 -14.61 -3.96 -5.53
C ASP A 78 -13.75 -3.78 -6.80
N GLU A 79 -13.51 -4.87 -7.54
CA GLU A 79 -12.71 -4.84 -8.78
C GLU A 79 -13.37 -4.01 -9.90
N GLU A 80 -14.71 -4.01 -9.96
CA GLU A 80 -15.51 -3.30 -10.97
C GLU A 80 -15.45 -1.77 -10.80
N THR A 81 -15.21 -1.30 -9.58
CA THR A 81 -15.12 0.12 -9.23
C THR A 81 -14.18 0.90 -10.16
N TYR A 82 -13.00 0.34 -10.47
CA TYR A 82 -12.01 0.98 -11.32
C TYR A 82 -12.47 1.13 -12.78
N GLU A 83 -13.31 0.23 -13.28
CA GLU A 83 -13.85 0.32 -14.64
C GLU A 83 -15.10 1.23 -14.68
N LEU A 84 -16.03 1.05 -13.73
CA LEU A 84 -17.31 1.76 -13.72
C LEU A 84 -17.14 3.27 -13.51
N PHE A 85 -16.16 3.65 -12.69
CA PHE A 85 -15.86 5.04 -12.34
C PHE A 85 -14.52 5.51 -12.91
N LYS A 86 -14.09 4.92 -14.03
CA LYS A 86 -12.80 5.23 -14.67
C LYS A 86 -12.60 6.71 -15.00
N ASP A 87 -13.66 7.45 -15.34
CA ASP A 87 -13.55 8.88 -15.64
C ASP A 87 -13.10 9.73 -14.43
N ILE A 88 -13.18 9.16 -13.22
CA ILE A 88 -12.61 9.73 -11.99
C ILE A 88 -11.31 9.03 -11.61
N PHE A 89 -11.24 7.70 -11.70
CA PHE A 89 -10.05 6.97 -11.27
C PHE A 89 -8.86 7.17 -12.20
N ASP A 90 -9.04 7.21 -13.52
CA ASP A 90 -7.97 7.36 -14.50
C ASP A 90 -7.18 8.67 -14.29
N PRO A 91 -7.82 9.87 -14.20
CA PRO A 91 -7.08 11.11 -13.91
C PRO A 91 -6.44 11.14 -12.52
N ILE A 92 -7.07 10.51 -11.52
CA ILE A 92 -6.48 10.35 -10.18
C ILE A 92 -5.21 9.50 -10.24
N ILE A 93 -5.26 8.38 -10.96
CA ILE A 93 -4.16 7.45 -11.16
C ILE A 93 -3.03 8.14 -11.92
N GLU A 94 -3.35 8.88 -12.97
CA GLU A 94 -2.38 9.64 -13.76
C GLU A 94 -1.64 10.67 -12.89
N ASP A 95 -2.36 11.53 -12.14
CA ASP A 95 -1.73 12.53 -11.24
C ASP A 95 -0.94 11.85 -10.12
N ARG A 96 -1.45 10.76 -9.55
CA ARG A 96 -0.79 10.07 -8.43
C ARG A 96 0.45 9.31 -8.86
N HIS A 97 0.46 8.67 -10.03
CA HIS A 97 1.55 7.82 -10.52
C HIS A 97 2.40 8.51 -11.59
N GLY A 98 2.43 9.85 -11.60
CA GLY A 98 3.42 10.62 -12.35
C GLY A 98 3.23 10.56 -13.87
N GLY A 99 1.98 10.60 -14.32
CA GLY A 99 1.61 10.62 -15.73
C GLY A 99 1.26 9.27 -16.34
N TYR A 100 0.98 8.24 -15.52
CA TYR A 100 0.56 6.92 -16.00
C TYR A 100 -0.80 7.02 -16.72
N GLN A 101 -0.79 6.84 -18.04
CA GLN A 101 -1.94 7.08 -18.91
C GLN A 101 -2.87 5.87 -18.97
N PRO A 102 -4.16 6.06 -19.30
CA PRO A 102 -5.12 4.96 -19.51
C PRO A 102 -4.69 3.93 -20.57
N SER A 103 -3.80 4.32 -21.49
CA SER A 103 -3.24 3.45 -22.53
C SER A 103 -1.99 2.69 -22.11
N ASP A 104 -1.40 3.02 -20.95
CA ASP A 104 -0.18 2.36 -20.48
C ASP A 104 -0.49 0.96 -19.93
N GLU A 105 0.49 0.06 -19.98
CA GLU A 105 0.38 -1.28 -19.43
C GLU A 105 1.35 -1.47 -18.27
N HIS A 106 0.91 -2.23 -17.27
CA HIS A 106 1.69 -2.55 -16.10
C HIS A 106 2.54 -3.80 -16.35
N LYS A 107 3.76 -3.79 -15.82
CA LYS A 107 4.69 -4.91 -15.89
C LYS A 107 4.90 -5.50 -14.51
N THR A 108 4.82 -6.81 -14.41
CA THR A 108 5.12 -7.57 -13.18
C THR A 108 6.39 -8.37 -13.40
N ASP A 109 7.32 -8.31 -12.44
CA ASP A 109 8.54 -9.12 -12.43
C ASP A 109 8.88 -9.51 -11.00
N LEU A 110 8.43 -10.71 -10.60
CA LEU A 110 8.72 -11.32 -9.31
C LEU A 110 9.88 -12.32 -9.39
N ASN A 111 10.81 -12.15 -10.34
CA ASN A 111 12.04 -12.95 -10.40
C ASN A 111 13.19 -12.26 -9.64
N PRO A 112 13.54 -12.69 -8.41
CA PRO A 112 14.59 -12.04 -7.63
C PRO A 112 15.99 -12.16 -8.23
N ASP A 113 16.20 -13.09 -9.18
CA ASP A 113 17.49 -13.24 -9.87
C ASP A 113 17.81 -12.04 -10.77
N ASN A 114 16.79 -11.30 -11.20
CA ASN A 114 16.97 -10.08 -12.00
C ASN A 114 17.49 -8.89 -11.16
N LEU A 115 17.40 -8.95 -9.83
CA LEU A 115 17.93 -7.92 -8.94
C LEU A 115 19.47 -7.95 -8.87
N GLN A 116 20.10 -6.82 -9.17
CA GLN A 116 21.54 -6.65 -9.18
C GLN A 116 22.05 -6.08 -7.85
N GLY A 117 22.88 -6.85 -7.14
CA GLY A 117 23.38 -6.51 -5.80
C GLY A 117 22.27 -6.43 -4.74
N GLY A 118 22.44 -5.54 -3.76
CA GLY A 118 21.46 -5.34 -2.68
C GLY A 118 21.58 -6.33 -1.53
N ASP A 119 22.57 -7.21 -1.59
CA ASP A 119 22.97 -8.15 -0.54
C ASP A 119 23.96 -7.54 0.48
N ASP A 120 24.40 -6.30 0.22
CA ASP A 120 25.56 -5.66 0.85
C ASP A 120 25.30 -4.21 1.32
N LEU A 121 24.04 -3.78 1.49
CA LEU A 121 23.80 -2.42 2.01
C LEU A 121 24.43 -2.29 3.40
N ASP A 122 25.23 -1.23 3.62
CA ASP A 122 26.09 -1.12 4.81
C ASP A 122 25.26 -1.20 6.11
N PRO A 123 25.43 -2.26 6.93
CA PRO A 123 24.65 -2.46 8.14
C PRO A 123 24.99 -1.45 9.25
N ASN A 124 26.07 -0.68 9.10
CA ASN A 124 26.35 0.44 9.99
C ASN A 124 25.33 1.57 9.79
N TYR A 125 24.71 1.69 8.63
CA TYR A 125 23.69 2.70 8.34
C TYR A 125 22.29 2.08 8.26
N VAL A 126 22.14 0.94 7.56
CA VAL A 126 20.87 0.24 7.36
C VAL A 126 20.57 -0.70 8.54
N LEU A 127 19.59 -0.31 9.35
CA LEU A 127 19.15 -1.03 10.54
C LEU A 127 18.27 -2.24 10.20
N SER A 128 17.44 -2.11 9.16
CA SER A 128 16.55 -3.16 8.69
C SER A 128 16.10 -2.91 7.26
N SER A 129 15.83 -3.99 6.54
CA SER A 129 15.32 -4.00 5.17
C SER A 129 13.94 -4.66 5.14
N ARG A 130 13.02 -4.12 4.34
CA ARG A 130 11.64 -4.61 4.24
C ARG A 130 11.09 -4.43 2.83
N VAL A 131 10.37 -5.44 2.35
CA VAL A 131 9.53 -5.37 1.15
C VAL A 131 8.11 -5.75 1.54
N ARG A 132 7.13 -4.94 1.14
CA ARG A 132 5.71 -5.25 1.36
C ARG A 132 4.87 -4.99 0.12
N THR A 133 3.75 -5.71 -0.01
CA THR A 133 2.70 -5.41 -0.99
C THR A 133 1.32 -5.76 -0.44
N GLY A 134 0.27 -5.33 -1.12
CA GLY A 134 -1.10 -5.81 -0.92
C GLY A 134 -1.51 -6.83 -1.98
N ARG A 135 -2.48 -7.69 -1.67
CA ARG A 135 -3.20 -8.51 -2.64
C ARG A 135 -4.69 -8.55 -2.30
N SER A 136 -5.53 -8.43 -3.32
CA SER A 136 -6.98 -8.63 -3.22
C SER A 136 -7.37 -9.93 -3.91
N ILE A 137 -8.35 -10.63 -3.35
CA ILE A 137 -8.82 -11.94 -3.84
C ILE A 137 -10.06 -11.68 -4.70
N ARG A 138 -10.01 -12.07 -5.98
CA ARG A 138 -11.09 -11.83 -6.95
C ARG A 138 -12.39 -12.49 -6.50
N GLY A 139 -13.50 -11.80 -6.75
CA GLY A 139 -14.85 -12.25 -6.40
C GLY A 139 -15.33 -11.86 -5.00
N PHE A 140 -14.53 -11.13 -4.23
CA PHE A 140 -14.94 -10.52 -2.96
C PHE A 140 -14.84 -9.00 -3.03
N CYS A 141 -15.76 -8.28 -2.39
CA CYS A 141 -15.62 -6.83 -2.25
C CYS A 141 -14.40 -6.48 -1.38
N LEU A 142 -13.80 -5.32 -1.64
CA LEU A 142 -12.67 -4.75 -0.92
C LEU A 142 -13.09 -4.25 0.48
N PRO A 143 -12.14 -4.02 1.41
CA PRO A 143 -12.42 -3.64 2.80
C PRO A 143 -13.42 -2.49 3.02
N PRO A 144 -13.48 -1.42 2.20
CA PRO A 144 -14.50 -0.38 2.34
C PRO A 144 -15.93 -0.91 2.29
N HIS A 145 -16.19 -1.96 1.48
CA HIS A 145 -17.53 -2.44 1.17
C HIS A 145 -17.83 -3.87 1.61
N CYS A 146 -16.80 -4.69 1.87
CA CYS A 146 -17.00 -6.09 2.25
C CYS A 146 -17.95 -6.27 3.44
N SER A 147 -18.83 -7.26 3.31
CA SER A 147 -19.66 -7.74 4.40
C SER A 147 -18.84 -8.54 5.42
N ARG A 148 -19.40 -8.77 6.61
CA ARG A 148 -18.81 -9.71 7.60
C ARG A 148 -18.61 -11.10 6.99
N GLY A 149 -19.53 -11.54 6.12
CA GLY A 149 -19.46 -12.86 5.49
C GLY A 149 -18.28 -12.98 4.53
N GLU A 150 -18.11 -12.02 3.61
CA GLU A 150 -16.98 -11.99 2.68
C GLU A 150 -15.65 -11.89 3.43
N ARG A 151 -15.57 -11.02 4.43
CA ARG A 151 -14.35 -10.86 5.24
C ARG A 151 -13.92 -12.16 5.93
N ARG A 152 -14.87 -12.90 6.50
CA ARG A 152 -14.62 -14.23 7.10
C ARG A 152 -14.24 -15.28 6.07
N ALA A 153 -14.80 -15.22 4.86
CA ALA A 153 -14.43 -16.12 3.77
C ALA A 153 -12.98 -15.89 3.33
N ILE A 154 -12.58 -14.61 3.19
CA ILE A 154 -11.20 -14.21 2.91
C ILE A 154 -10.27 -14.70 4.02
N GLU A 155 -10.60 -14.47 5.29
CA GLU A 155 -9.79 -14.93 6.43
C GLU A 155 -9.59 -16.45 6.38
N LYS A 156 -10.67 -17.21 6.24
CA LYS A 156 -10.62 -18.68 6.19
C LYS A 156 -9.72 -19.16 5.06
N LEU A 157 -9.90 -18.61 3.85
CA LEU A 157 -9.13 -18.98 2.68
C LEU A 157 -7.64 -18.67 2.86
N ALA A 158 -7.33 -17.46 3.36
CA ALA A 158 -5.98 -17.01 3.61
C ALA A 158 -5.28 -17.88 4.67
N VAL A 159 -5.92 -18.14 5.81
CA VAL A 159 -5.37 -18.98 6.87
C VAL A 159 -5.09 -20.40 6.37
N GLU A 160 -5.98 -20.98 5.57
CA GLU A 160 -5.79 -22.33 5.04
C GLU A 160 -4.62 -22.41 4.05
N ALA A 161 -4.45 -21.40 3.19
CA ALA A 161 -3.29 -21.30 2.30
C ALA A 161 -1.99 -21.10 3.11
N LEU A 162 -1.97 -20.16 4.04
CA LEU A 162 -0.78 -19.84 4.85
C LEU A 162 -0.37 -21.00 5.76
N SER A 163 -1.32 -21.79 6.27
CA SER A 163 -1.03 -23.01 7.05
C SER A 163 -0.42 -24.14 6.21
N SER A 164 -0.48 -24.04 4.87
CA SER A 164 0.13 -25.00 3.95
C SER A 164 1.55 -24.61 3.53
N LEU A 165 2.04 -23.45 3.99
CA LEU A 165 3.42 -23.04 3.75
C LEU A 165 4.38 -23.89 4.60
N ASP A 166 5.53 -24.22 4.03
CA ASP A 166 6.50 -25.15 4.59
C ASP A 166 7.93 -24.56 4.61
N GLY A 167 8.85 -25.28 5.25
CA GLY A 167 10.26 -24.88 5.37
C GLY A 167 10.43 -23.56 6.12
N ASP A 168 11.23 -22.64 5.56
CA ASP A 168 11.46 -21.30 6.12
C ASP A 168 10.18 -20.43 6.18
N LEU A 169 9.12 -20.85 5.47
CA LEU A 169 7.83 -20.17 5.46
C LEU A 169 6.78 -20.85 6.34
N SER A 170 7.14 -21.91 7.10
CA SER A 170 6.26 -22.46 8.14
C SER A 170 5.96 -21.40 9.19
N GLY A 171 4.71 -21.30 9.62
CA GLY A 171 4.27 -20.23 10.51
C GLY A 171 2.92 -20.44 11.15
N LYS A 172 2.51 -19.46 11.95
CA LYS A 172 1.28 -19.49 12.74
C LYS A 172 0.40 -18.26 12.48
N TYR A 173 -0.90 -18.49 12.46
CA TYR A 173 -1.92 -17.44 12.44
C TYR A 173 -2.34 -17.03 13.86
N TYR A 174 -2.51 -15.74 14.05
CA TYR A 174 -2.97 -15.10 15.28
C TYR A 174 -4.16 -14.20 14.94
N SER A 175 -5.37 -14.65 15.27
CA SER A 175 -6.59 -13.83 15.14
C SER A 175 -6.57 -12.71 16.17
N LEU A 176 -6.86 -11.48 15.75
CA LEU A 176 -6.96 -10.34 16.67
C LEU A 176 -8.09 -10.51 17.70
N LYS A 177 -9.11 -11.32 17.39
CA LYS A 177 -10.23 -11.57 18.30
C LYS A 177 -9.85 -12.41 19.53
N SER A 178 -8.88 -13.32 19.37
CA SER A 178 -8.49 -14.29 20.40
C SER A 178 -7.03 -14.16 20.84
N MET A 179 -6.36 -13.08 20.43
CA MET A 179 -4.98 -12.78 20.80
C MET A 179 -4.91 -12.48 22.30
N THR A 180 -3.97 -13.11 22.99
CA THR A 180 -3.69 -12.80 24.41
C THR A 180 -2.92 -11.47 24.52
N GLU A 181 -3.00 -10.80 25.67
CA GLU A 181 -2.23 -9.57 25.92
C GLU A 181 -0.73 -9.78 25.73
N ALA A 182 -0.21 -10.96 26.11
CA ALA A 182 1.20 -11.31 25.93
C ALA A 182 1.57 -11.48 24.44
N GLU A 183 0.74 -12.16 23.65
CA GLU A 183 0.97 -12.27 22.20
C GLU A 183 0.87 -10.90 21.52
N GLN A 184 -0.10 -10.07 21.95
CA GLN A 184 -0.27 -8.72 21.43
C GLN A 184 0.96 -7.86 21.72
N GLN A 185 1.43 -7.82 22.97
CA GLN A 185 2.61 -7.06 23.35
C GLN A 185 3.85 -7.54 22.60
N GLN A 186 4.02 -8.85 22.46
CA GLN A 186 5.14 -9.41 21.69
C GLN A 186 5.12 -8.94 20.22
N LEU A 187 3.95 -8.95 19.57
CA LEU A 187 3.82 -8.48 18.19
C LEU A 187 4.00 -6.96 18.05
N ILE A 188 3.67 -6.18 19.08
CA ILE A 188 3.98 -4.73 19.14
C ILE A 188 5.49 -4.53 19.24
N ASP A 189 6.16 -5.25 20.15
CA ASP A 189 7.61 -5.14 20.38
C ASP A 189 8.42 -5.58 19.15
N ASP A 190 7.91 -6.55 18.40
CA ASP A 190 8.50 -7.00 17.13
C ASP A 190 8.23 -6.04 15.95
N HIS A 191 7.39 -5.01 16.15
CA HIS A 191 6.86 -4.11 15.10
C HIS A 191 6.04 -4.82 14.01
N PHE A 192 5.31 -5.87 14.39
CA PHE A 192 4.54 -6.72 13.49
C PHE A 192 3.05 -6.44 13.53
N LEU A 193 2.51 -6.08 14.69
CA LEU A 193 1.08 -5.87 14.85
C LEU A 193 0.61 -4.63 14.08
N PHE A 194 -0.60 -4.72 13.55
CA PHE A 194 -1.38 -3.55 13.16
C PHE A 194 -2.52 -3.37 14.15
N ASP A 195 -2.73 -2.13 14.58
CA ASP A 195 -3.78 -1.80 15.53
C ASP A 195 -5.10 -1.47 14.81
N LYS A 196 -6.16 -1.27 15.61
CA LYS A 196 -7.41 -0.73 15.08
C LYS A 196 -7.09 0.55 14.30
N PRO A 197 -7.56 0.65 13.04
CA PRO A 197 -7.33 1.85 12.23
C PRO A 197 -7.72 3.11 12.99
N VAL A 198 -6.73 3.97 13.27
CA VAL A 198 -6.92 5.33 13.79
C VAL A 198 -6.81 6.38 12.69
N SER A 199 -6.28 5.98 11.53
CA SER A 199 -6.16 6.85 10.38
C SER A 199 -7.56 7.31 9.93
N PRO A 200 -7.77 8.63 9.79
CA PRO A 200 -9.08 9.15 9.41
C PRO A 200 -9.46 8.75 7.98
N LEU A 201 -8.49 8.44 7.12
CA LEU A 201 -8.71 7.92 5.77
C LEU A 201 -9.39 6.55 5.79
N LEU A 202 -8.92 5.66 6.68
CA LEU A 202 -9.45 4.31 6.86
C LEU A 202 -10.82 4.34 7.57
N LEU A 203 -10.99 5.23 8.54
CA LEU A 203 -12.26 5.37 9.25
C LEU A 203 -13.37 5.92 8.33
N ALA A 204 -13.08 6.98 7.58
CA ALA A 204 -14.04 7.62 6.67
C ALA A 204 -14.43 6.72 5.48
N SER A 205 -13.56 5.80 5.07
CA SER A 205 -13.88 4.82 4.03
C SER A 205 -14.60 3.56 4.54
N GLY A 206 -14.95 3.51 5.84
CA GLY A 206 -15.72 2.40 6.41
C GLY A 206 -14.95 1.07 6.57
N MET A 207 -13.63 1.02 6.35
CA MET A 207 -12.89 -0.26 6.44
C MET A 207 -12.68 -0.78 7.87
N ALA A 208 -12.88 0.07 8.87
CA ALA A 208 -12.80 -0.30 10.30
C ALA A 208 -14.07 -0.99 10.84
N ARG A 209 -15.10 -1.21 10.00
CA ARG A 209 -16.34 -1.88 10.40
C ARG A 209 -16.08 -3.26 11.01
N ASP A 210 -16.86 -3.56 12.06
CA ASP A 210 -16.86 -4.83 12.79
C ASP A 210 -15.53 -5.24 13.45
N TRP A 211 -14.60 -4.31 13.65
CA TRP A 211 -13.31 -4.62 14.29
C TRP A 211 -13.48 -5.30 15.67
N PRO A 212 -12.74 -6.38 15.99
CA PRO A 212 -11.66 -7.03 15.22
C PRO A 212 -12.11 -8.27 14.39
N ASP A 213 -13.39 -8.40 14.05
CA ASP A 213 -13.93 -9.59 13.37
C ASP A 213 -13.19 -9.90 12.06
N ALA A 214 -12.72 -11.14 11.93
CA ALA A 214 -11.99 -11.68 10.80
C ALA A 214 -10.68 -10.96 10.42
N ARG A 215 -10.03 -10.32 11.40
CA ARG A 215 -8.69 -9.73 11.24
C ARG A 215 -7.66 -10.54 12.01
N GLY A 216 -6.45 -10.57 11.49
CA GLY A 216 -5.34 -11.23 12.15
C GLY A 216 -4.03 -11.07 11.41
N ILE A 217 -3.00 -11.63 12.02
CA ILE A 217 -1.66 -11.66 11.49
C ILE A 217 -1.19 -13.11 11.43
N TRP A 218 -0.60 -13.48 10.32
CA TRP A 218 0.19 -14.69 10.20
C TRP A 218 1.66 -14.28 10.10
N HIS A 219 2.56 -15.05 10.69
CA HIS A 219 4.00 -14.91 10.42
C HIS A 219 4.71 -16.26 10.51
N ASN A 220 5.82 -16.37 9.79
CA ASN A 220 6.70 -17.53 9.89
C ASN A 220 7.40 -17.60 11.26
N ASP A 221 7.92 -18.77 11.60
CA ASP A 221 8.61 -19.01 12.88
C ASP A 221 9.85 -18.12 13.04
N ASN A 222 10.53 -17.83 11.93
CA ASN A 222 11.72 -16.97 11.88
C ASN A 222 11.41 -15.48 11.93
N LYS A 223 10.13 -15.06 11.96
CA LYS A 223 9.72 -13.66 12.06
C LYS A 223 10.25 -12.77 10.92
N THR A 224 10.40 -13.35 9.73
CA THR A 224 10.96 -12.70 8.53
C THR A 224 10.00 -12.62 7.36
N PHE A 225 8.85 -13.30 7.45
CA PHE A 225 7.75 -13.25 6.48
C PHE A 225 6.42 -13.19 7.21
N LEU A 226 5.59 -12.18 6.90
CA LEU A 226 4.36 -11.86 7.59
C LEU A 226 3.25 -11.57 6.60
N VAL A 227 2.01 -11.88 7.01
CA VAL A 227 0.81 -11.54 6.25
C VAL A 227 -0.23 -10.97 7.19
N TRP A 228 -0.61 -9.71 6.98
CA TRP A 228 -1.80 -9.15 7.62
C TRP A 228 -3.03 -9.50 6.81
N ILE A 229 -4.11 -9.84 7.50
CA ILE A 229 -5.36 -10.29 6.89
C ILE A 229 -6.47 -9.29 7.26
N ASN A 230 -7.15 -8.77 6.23
CA ASN A 230 -8.32 -7.88 6.31
C ASN A 230 -8.12 -6.54 7.05
N GLU A 231 -6.96 -5.92 6.86
CA GLU A 231 -6.67 -4.56 7.34
C GLU A 231 -7.16 -3.54 6.29
N GLU A 232 -6.26 -2.87 5.56
CA GLU A 232 -6.58 -1.94 4.46
C GLU A 232 -6.90 -2.67 3.15
N ASP A 233 -6.32 -3.86 2.97
CA ASP A 233 -6.50 -4.77 1.83
C ASP A 233 -6.80 -6.18 2.35
N HIS A 234 -7.18 -7.13 1.48
CA HIS A 234 -7.45 -8.51 1.92
C HIS A 234 -6.19 -9.13 2.54
N LEU A 235 -5.04 -8.97 1.87
CA LEU A 235 -3.75 -9.42 2.34
C LEU A 235 -2.73 -8.30 2.23
N ARG A 236 -1.87 -8.15 3.25
CA ARG A 236 -0.65 -7.36 3.18
C ARG A 236 0.53 -8.27 3.46
N VAL A 237 1.26 -8.64 2.41
CA VAL A 237 2.38 -9.58 2.44
C VAL A 237 3.67 -8.82 2.65
N ILE A 238 4.47 -9.24 3.62
CA ILE A 238 5.65 -8.51 4.10
C ILE A 238 6.81 -9.50 4.25
N SER A 239 7.96 -9.17 3.69
CA SER A 239 9.24 -9.79 4.03
C SER A 239 10.12 -8.74 4.70
N MET A 240 10.81 -9.08 5.77
CA MET A 240 11.72 -8.15 6.45
C MET A 240 12.82 -8.89 7.22
N GLN A 241 13.94 -8.20 7.45
CA GLN A 241 14.99 -8.63 8.37
C GLN A 241 15.81 -7.43 8.88
N LYS A 242 16.60 -7.65 9.92
CA LYS A 242 17.62 -6.69 10.37
C LYS A 242 18.78 -6.63 9.37
N GLY A 243 19.45 -5.48 9.31
CA GLY A 243 20.57 -5.24 8.39
C GLY A 243 20.15 -4.98 6.94
N GLY A 244 21.15 -5.00 6.06
CA GLY A 244 21.07 -4.47 4.70
C GLY A 244 20.97 -5.49 3.55
N ASN A 245 20.68 -6.76 3.83
CA ASN A 245 20.50 -7.76 2.77
C ASN A 245 19.10 -7.68 2.15
N MET A 246 18.86 -6.64 1.36
CA MET A 246 17.61 -6.43 0.61
C MET A 246 17.35 -7.55 -0.39
N LYS A 247 18.40 -8.13 -1.00
CA LYS A 247 18.25 -9.23 -1.96
C LYS A 247 17.63 -10.47 -1.31
N GLU A 248 18.09 -10.87 -0.14
CA GLU A 248 17.49 -11.97 0.61
C GLU A 248 16.03 -11.68 1.02
N VAL A 249 15.76 -10.45 1.50
CA VAL A 249 14.39 -10.01 1.80
C VAL A 249 13.49 -10.15 0.57
N PHE A 250 13.95 -9.70 -0.59
CA PHE A 250 13.19 -9.74 -1.83
C PHE A 250 13.03 -11.16 -2.39
N THR A 251 14.05 -12.02 -2.28
CA THR A 251 13.95 -13.44 -2.65
C THR A 251 12.88 -14.17 -1.84
N ARG A 252 12.86 -13.96 -0.52
CA ARG A 252 11.83 -14.53 0.37
C ARG A 252 10.44 -13.97 0.05
N PHE A 253 10.36 -12.67 -0.24
CA PHE A 253 9.11 -12.02 -0.65
C PHE A 253 8.52 -12.64 -1.93
N CYS A 254 9.32 -12.77 -2.98
CA CYS A 254 8.89 -13.34 -4.27
C CYS A 254 8.49 -14.81 -4.14
N THR A 255 9.30 -15.60 -3.42
CA THR A 255 9.03 -17.02 -3.17
C THR A 255 7.72 -17.20 -2.40
N GLY A 256 7.53 -16.43 -1.33
CA GLY A 256 6.34 -16.48 -0.49
C GLY A 256 5.07 -16.09 -1.25
N LEU A 257 5.11 -14.98 -2.01
CA LEU A 257 3.99 -14.56 -2.85
C LEU A 257 3.61 -15.60 -3.90
N THR A 258 4.60 -16.16 -4.60
CA THR A 258 4.38 -17.18 -5.64
C THR A 258 3.73 -18.44 -5.06
N LYS A 259 4.19 -18.88 -3.87
CA LYS A 259 3.58 -20.01 -3.17
C LYS A 259 2.13 -19.71 -2.74
N ILE A 260 1.88 -18.54 -2.14
CA ILE A 260 0.52 -18.13 -1.74
C ILE A 260 -0.41 -18.10 -2.96
N GLU A 261 0.03 -17.49 -4.07
CA GLU A 261 -0.78 -17.41 -5.29
C GLU A 261 -1.08 -18.79 -5.87
N THR A 262 -0.09 -19.69 -5.88
CA THR A 262 -0.26 -21.08 -6.33
C THR A 262 -1.29 -21.83 -5.47
N LEU A 263 -1.28 -21.61 -4.15
CA LEU A 263 -2.22 -22.20 -3.21
C LEU A 263 -3.65 -21.65 -3.34
N PHE A 264 -3.81 -20.38 -3.72
CA PHE A 264 -5.14 -19.86 -4.06
C PHE A 264 -5.63 -20.42 -5.40
N LYS A 265 -4.77 -20.48 -6.41
CA LYS A 265 -5.10 -21.04 -7.73
C LYS A 265 -5.55 -22.49 -7.64
N SER A 266 -4.92 -23.31 -6.79
CA SER A 266 -5.33 -24.72 -6.58
C SER A 266 -6.74 -24.88 -5.97
N LYS A 267 -7.30 -23.79 -5.42
CA LYS A 267 -8.65 -23.71 -4.86
C LYS A 267 -9.62 -22.90 -5.73
N ASN A 268 -9.24 -22.62 -6.98
CA ASN A 268 -10.00 -21.81 -7.93
C ASN A 268 -10.22 -20.36 -7.47
N TYR A 269 -9.28 -19.81 -6.69
CA TYR A 269 -9.21 -18.38 -6.39
C TYR A 269 -7.99 -17.77 -7.07
N GLU A 270 -8.11 -16.51 -7.44
CA GLU A 270 -7.02 -15.74 -8.02
C GLU A 270 -6.98 -14.33 -7.43
N PHE A 271 -5.85 -13.66 -7.60
CA PHE A 271 -5.76 -12.26 -7.23
C PHE A 271 -6.45 -11.37 -8.27
N MET A 272 -7.05 -10.28 -7.80
CA MET A 272 -7.54 -9.24 -8.69
C MET A 272 -6.36 -8.61 -9.43
N TRP A 273 -6.32 -8.77 -10.74
CA TRP A 273 -5.24 -8.27 -11.59
C TRP A 273 -5.74 -8.04 -13.03
N ASN A 274 -5.27 -6.96 -13.65
CA ASN A 274 -5.43 -6.73 -15.09
C ASN A 274 -4.18 -6.09 -15.72
N PRO A 275 -4.00 -6.13 -17.05
CA PRO A 275 -2.79 -5.62 -17.71
C PRO A 275 -2.53 -4.13 -17.54
N HIS A 276 -3.57 -3.31 -17.34
CA HIS A 276 -3.42 -1.86 -17.21
C HIS A 276 -3.03 -1.46 -15.78
N LEU A 277 -3.78 -1.94 -14.78
CA LEU A 277 -3.61 -1.52 -13.38
C LEU A 277 -2.74 -2.45 -12.55
N GLY A 278 -2.29 -3.59 -13.12
CA GLY A 278 -1.62 -4.62 -12.35
C GLY A 278 -2.52 -5.20 -11.27
N TYR A 279 -1.98 -5.42 -10.07
CA TYR A 279 -2.76 -5.90 -8.93
C TYR A 279 -3.68 -4.80 -8.39
N ILE A 280 -4.95 -5.15 -8.23
CA ILE A 280 -6.00 -4.23 -7.75
C ILE A 280 -6.05 -4.21 -6.22
N LEU A 281 -5.96 -3.02 -5.65
CA LEU A 281 -6.04 -2.77 -4.21
C LEU A 281 -7.03 -1.64 -3.90
N THR A 282 -7.35 -1.48 -2.61
CA THR A 282 -8.36 -0.51 -2.14
C THR A 282 -8.04 0.92 -2.54
N CYS A 283 -6.79 1.34 -2.33
CA CYS A 283 -6.36 2.70 -2.60
C CYS A 283 -5.67 2.80 -3.96
N PRO A 284 -6.03 3.75 -4.84
CA PRO A 284 -5.36 3.94 -6.13
C PRO A 284 -3.85 4.13 -6.03
N SER A 285 -3.35 4.67 -4.92
CA SER A 285 -1.90 4.82 -4.70
C SER A 285 -1.14 3.50 -4.54
N ASN A 286 -1.84 2.38 -4.33
CA ASN A 286 -1.24 1.05 -4.15
C ASN A 286 -1.46 0.13 -5.38
N LEU A 287 -1.97 0.63 -6.51
CA LEU A 287 -2.10 -0.16 -7.74
C LEU A 287 -0.74 -0.62 -8.29
N GLY A 288 -0.77 -1.45 -9.33
CA GLY A 288 0.39 -1.99 -10.02
C GLY A 288 1.01 -3.12 -9.22
N THR A 289 2.22 -2.89 -8.73
CA THR A 289 2.91 -3.85 -7.86
C THR A 289 2.35 -3.87 -6.44
N GLY A 290 1.73 -2.77 -6.00
CA GLY A 290 1.48 -2.45 -4.59
C GLY A 290 2.73 -2.40 -3.72
N LEU A 291 3.92 -2.44 -4.32
CA LEU A 291 5.17 -2.74 -3.64
C LEU A 291 5.77 -1.51 -2.98
N ARG A 292 6.06 -1.64 -1.69
CA ARG A 292 6.92 -0.71 -0.96
C ARG A 292 8.14 -1.46 -0.43
N ALA A 293 9.26 -1.33 -1.12
CA ALA A 293 10.57 -1.73 -0.66
C ALA A 293 11.22 -0.55 0.05
N GLY A 294 11.84 -0.81 1.20
CA GLY A 294 12.46 0.24 1.97
C GLY A 294 13.37 -0.23 3.08
N VAL A 295 14.08 0.72 3.65
CA VAL A 295 15.04 0.52 4.72
C VAL A 295 14.79 1.50 5.86
N HIS A 296 15.06 1.06 7.08
CA HIS A 296 15.38 1.98 8.16
C HIS A 296 16.86 2.31 8.10
N ILE A 297 17.20 3.56 7.82
CA ILE A 297 18.57 4.01 7.60
C ILE A 297 18.90 5.22 8.49
N LYS A 298 20.10 5.24 9.07
CA LYS A 298 20.67 6.38 9.79
C LYS A 298 21.29 7.37 8.81
N LEU A 299 20.76 8.59 8.77
CA LEU A 299 21.25 9.71 7.97
C LEU A 299 21.29 11.01 8.81
N PRO A 300 22.02 11.05 9.95
CA PRO A 300 22.03 12.22 10.84
C PRO A 300 22.55 13.52 10.18
N HIS A 301 23.43 13.43 9.18
CA HIS A 301 23.97 14.57 8.45
C HIS A 301 23.12 14.88 7.21
N LEU A 302 22.95 13.93 6.29
CA LEU A 302 22.18 14.11 5.06
C LEU A 302 20.73 14.46 5.36
N GLY A 303 20.14 13.89 6.42
CA GLY A 303 18.79 14.20 6.87
C GLY A 303 18.53 15.67 7.21
N LYS A 304 19.58 16.45 7.51
CA LYS A 304 19.55 17.89 7.80
C LYS A 304 20.03 18.74 6.62
N HIS A 305 20.58 18.12 5.58
CA HIS A 305 21.13 18.81 4.43
C HIS A 305 20.00 19.41 3.57
N GLU A 306 20.17 20.64 3.09
CA GLU A 306 19.14 21.38 2.33
C GLU A 306 18.71 20.64 1.05
N LYS A 307 19.62 19.88 0.44
CA LYS A 307 19.38 19.13 -0.80
C LYS A 307 18.72 17.76 -0.59
N PHE A 308 18.46 17.32 0.64
CA PHE A 308 17.99 15.96 0.90
C PHE A 308 16.68 15.63 0.18
N SER A 309 15.70 16.52 0.23
CA SER A 309 14.41 16.34 -0.45
C SER A 309 14.57 16.26 -1.97
N GLU A 310 15.49 17.04 -2.55
CA GLU A 310 15.79 17.01 -3.98
C GLU A 310 16.50 15.72 -4.38
N VAL A 311 17.47 15.24 -3.59
CA VAL A 311 18.12 13.94 -3.81
C VAL A 311 17.09 12.81 -3.82
N LEU A 312 16.20 12.76 -2.83
CA LEU A 312 15.14 11.75 -2.76
C LEU A 312 14.22 11.81 -3.98
N LYS A 313 13.80 13.01 -4.39
CA LYS A 313 12.96 13.21 -5.57
C LYS A 313 13.62 12.67 -6.84
N ARG A 314 14.90 12.99 -7.06
CA ARG A 314 15.66 12.52 -8.22
C ARG A 314 15.87 11.01 -8.23
N LEU A 315 16.00 10.41 -7.06
CA LEU A 315 16.09 8.95 -6.89
C LEU A 315 14.73 8.25 -6.91
N ARG A 316 13.63 8.99 -7.03
CA ARG A 316 12.24 8.48 -6.92
C ARG A 316 11.99 7.73 -5.60
N LEU A 317 12.60 8.23 -4.53
CA LEU A 317 12.44 7.75 -3.17
C LEU A 317 11.59 8.72 -2.35
N GLN A 318 10.94 8.18 -1.32
CA GLN A 318 10.19 8.95 -0.33
C GLN A 318 10.71 8.62 1.06
N LYS A 319 10.64 9.60 1.96
CA LYS A 319 10.95 9.46 3.38
C LYS A 319 9.69 9.47 4.25
N ARG A 320 9.68 8.66 5.29
CA ARG A 320 8.71 8.69 6.41
C ARG A 320 9.46 8.68 7.75
N GLY A 321 8.76 8.99 8.83
CA GLY A 321 9.31 8.80 10.18
C GLY A 321 9.44 7.32 10.56
N THR A 322 10.11 7.08 11.68
CA THR A 322 10.59 5.74 12.07
C THR A 322 9.46 4.74 12.38
N GLY A 323 8.26 5.22 12.72
CA GLY A 323 7.06 4.39 12.96
C GLY A 323 6.07 4.36 11.79
N GLY A 324 6.42 4.92 10.62
CA GLY A 324 5.54 4.97 9.45
C GLY A 324 5.03 6.37 9.11
N VAL A 325 3.92 6.43 8.35
CA VAL A 325 3.44 7.64 7.65
C VAL A 325 3.02 8.77 8.58
N ASP A 326 2.59 8.45 9.79
CA ASP A 326 2.05 9.41 10.76
C ASP A 326 3.04 9.75 11.88
N THR A 327 4.32 9.36 11.74
CA THR A 327 5.33 9.54 12.78
C THR A 327 6.47 10.45 12.32
N ALA A 328 7.11 11.13 13.27
CA ALA A 328 8.33 11.91 13.01
C ALA A 328 9.56 11.00 12.92
N ALA A 329 10.60 11.46 12.22
CA ALA A 329 11.92 10.80 12.26
C ALA A 329 12.57 11.04 13.64
N VAL A 330 13.05 9.98 14.28
CA VAL A 330 13.72 10.07 15.58
C VAL A 330 15.22 9.79 15.39
N GLY A 331 16.08 10.67 15.93
CA GLY A 331 17.52 10.42 15.99
C GLY A 331 18.24 10.33 14.63
N GLY A 332 17.70 10.95 13.58
CA GLY A 332 18.27 10.85 12.23
C GLY A 332 18.01 9.52 11.53
N VAL A 333 17.08 8.70 12.05
CA VAL A 333 16.63 7.46 11.40
C VAL A 333 15.41 7.73 10.53
N PHE A 334 15.50 7.36 9.26
CA PHE A 334 14.43 7.53 8.28
C PHE A 334 13.96 6.19 7.73
N ASP A 335 12.66 6.08 7.44
CA ASP A 335 12.09 5.04 6.59
C ASP A 335 12.14 5.54 5.14
N ILE A 336 13.11 5.02 4.37
CA ILE A 336 13.31 5.36 2.96
C ILE A 336 12.77 4.24 2.10
N SER A 337 11.92 4.56 1.12
CA SER A 337 11.30 3.58 0.22
C SER A 337 11.08 4.14 -1.17
N ASN A 338 10.83 3.29 -2.16
CA ASN A 338 10.36 3.72 -3.48
C ASN A 338 9.07 4.56 -3.37
N SER A 339 8.91 5.54 -4.26
CA SER A 339 7.72 6.40 -4.36
C SER A 339 6.67 5.82 -5.31
N ASP A 340 7.11 5.17 -6.39
CA ASP A 340 6.28 4.61 -7.46
C ASP A 340 5.75 3.21 -7.11
N ARG A 341 4.61 2.83 -7.70
CA ARG A 341 3.98 1.51 -7.52
C ARG A 341 3.47 0.92 -8.84
N LEU A 342 2.92 1.79 -9.69
CA LEU A 342 2.37 1.47 -11.01
C LEU A 342 3.34 1.90 -12.11
N GLY A 343 3.28 1.23 -13.27
CA GLY A 343 4.19 1.46 -14.40
C GLY A 343 5.61 0.88 -14.29
N PHE A 344 6.01 0.37 -13.13
CA PHE A 344 7.30 -0.29 -12.90
C PHE A 344 7.11 -1.69 -12.32
N SER A 345 8.00 -2.62 -12.64
CA SER A 345 8.01 -3.96 -12.06
C SER A 345 8.55 -3.99 -10.63
N GLU A 346 8.30 -5.08 -9.91
CA GLU A 346 8.82 -5.25 -8.55
C GLU A 346 10.36 -5.21 -8.50
N VAL A 347 11.03 -5.87 -9.46
CA VAL A 347 12.49 -5.82 -9.60
C VAL A 347 12.97 -4.39 -9.84
N GLU A 348 12.35 -3.64 -10.76
CA GLU A 348 12.74 -2.24 -11.06
C GLU A 348 12.61 -1.35 -9.82
N LEU A 349 11.50 -1.50 -9.07
CA LEU A 349 11.26 -0.76 -7.84
C LEU A 349 12.29 -1.07 -6.75
N VAL A 350 12.62 -2.36 -6.55
CA VAL A 350 13.62 -2.77 -5.55
C VAL A 350 15.02 -2.32 -5.99
N GLN A 351 15.35 -2.40 -7.27
CA GLN A 351 16.63 -1.90 -7.81
C GLN A 351 16.79 -0.40 -7.56
N MET A 352 15.73 0.39 -7.79
CA MET A 352 15.75 1.83 -7.48
C MET A 352 16.06 2.11 -6.00
N VAL A 353 15.52 1.30 -5.08
CA VAL A 353 15.82 1.40 -3.65
C VAL A 353 17.26 1.00 -3.35
N VAL A 354 17.73 -0.12 -3.89
CA VAL A 354 19.12 -0.59 -3.68
C VAL A 354 20.12 0.47 -4.14
N ASP A 355 19.99 0.96 -5.37
CA ASP A 355 20.90 1.96 -5.93
C ASP A 355 20.85 3.27 -5.16
N GLY A 356 19.63 3.75 -4.87
CA GLY A 356 19.43 5.01 -4.19
C GLY A 356 19.96 4.97 -2.75
N VAL A 357 19.72 3.88 -2.01
CA VAL A 357 20.23 3.71 -0.65
C VAL A 357 21.76 3.66 -0.62
N LYS A 358 22.41 2.98 -1.58
CA LYS A 358 23.88 3.01 -1.70
C LYS A 358 24.42 4.43 -1.86
N LEU A 359 23.80 5.23 -2.73
CA LEU A 359 24.20 6.63 -2.91
C LEU A 359 23.95 7.48 -1.66
N LEU A 360 22.83 7.29 -0.96
CA LEU A 360 22.54 8.00 0.29
C LEU A 360 23.60 7.69 1.37
N ILE A 361 24.07 6.45 1.45
CA ILE A 361 25.15 6.05 2.37
C ILE A 361 26.46 6.73 1.98
N GLU A 362 26.82 6.77 0.70
CA GLU A 362 28.03 7.48 0.23
C GLU A 362 27.98 8.97 0.56
N MET A 363 26.82 9.61 0.34
CA MET A 363 26.61 11.01 0.71
C MET A 363 26.74 11.23 2.22
N GLU A 364 26.17 10.36 3.05
CA GLU A 364 26.28 10.43 4.51
C GLU A 364 27.75 10.33 4.95
N GLN A 365 28.49 9.35 4.41
CA GLN A 365 29.92 9.14 4.71
C GLN A 365 30.79 10.35 4.34
N ARG A 366 30.49 11.04 3.23
CA ARG A 366 31.18 12.29 2.87
C ARG A 366 30.88 13.42 3.85
N LEU A 367 29.62 13.57 4.23
CA LEU A 367 29.22 14.62 5.18
C LEU A 367 29.79 14.38 6.59
N GLU A 368 29.92 13.12 7.02
CA GLU A 368 30.61 12.75 8.26
C GLU A 368 32.08 13.20 8.27
N GLN A 369 32.72 13.24 7.10
CA GLN A 369 34.10 13.71 6.90
C GLN A 369 34.19 15.22 6.64
N GLY A 370 33.06 15.95 6.68
CA GLY A 370 32.99 17.38 6.36
C GLY A 370 33.20 17.71 4.88
N GLN A 371 32.98 16.75 3.98
CA GLN A 371 33.13 16.92 2.53
C GLN A 371 31.80 17.31 1.87
N ALA A 372 31.89 18.02 0.75
CA ALA A 372 30.73 18.37 -0.07
C ALA A 372 30.18 17.16 -0.85
N ILE A 373 28.89 17.22 -1.19
CA ILE A 373 28.17 16.16 -1.94
C ILE A 373 27.60 16.67 -3.27
N ASP A 374 27.96 17.88 -3.70
CA ASP A 374 27.43 18.50 -4.92
C ASP A 374 27.71 17.70 -6.19
N ASP A 375 28.86 17.03 -6.24
CA ASP A 375 29.28 16.14 -7.34
C ASP A 375 28.57 14.78 -7.32
N LEU A 376 27.94 14.41 -6.19
CA LEU A 376 27.16 13.18 -6.05
C LEU A 376 25.67 13.37 -6.36
N MET A 377 25.23 14.58 -6.71
CA MET A 377 23.82 14.84 -7.02
C MET A 377 23.35 13.97 -8.20
N PRO A 378 22.38 13.07 -8.00
CA PRO A 378 21.95 12.17 -9.06
C PRO A 378 21.23 12.93 -10.17
N ALA A 379 21.20 12.36 -11.38
CA ALA A 379 20.26 12.79 -12.41
C ALA A 379 18.81 12.43 -11.99
N GLN A 380 17.83 13.12 -12.56
CA GLN A 380 16.42 12.74 -12.36
C GLN A 380 16.18 11.38 -13.03
N LYS A 381 15.78 10.39 -12.24
CA LYS A 381 15.31 9.08 -12.73
C LYS A 381 13.86 9.15 -13.22
#